data_AF-A0A813LCN0-F1
#
_entry.id   AF-A0A813LCN0-F1
#
_cell.length_a   1.000
_cell.length_b   1.000
_cell.length_c   1.000
_cell.angle_alpha   90.00
_cell.angle_beta   90.00
_cell.angle_gamma   90.00
#
_symmetry.space_group_name_H-M   'P 1'
#
loop_
_entity.id
_entity.type
_entity.pdbx_description
1 polymer ?
#
loop_
_entity_poly.entity_id
_entity_poly.type
_entity_poly.pdbx_seq_one_letter_code
_entity_poly.pdbx_strand_id
1 'polypeptide(L)'
;MLSEGGVMFGIINIIGNFGTVFCDNANWQSAIAAKPTSAHKGYLLGGVAWFAIPFTLATSLGLCAVSLQLPITAAEASAGLVPPAVATHLFGKAGSVMMTIMLFNAITSTGSSEGLAVSSVVYNIYKTYINPKASGRQILLLSKVVIVLFGGSMGALAVGLNGLGLDLDFVYLLMGILIGSAVIPLWNMLMWPKANATGAVAAAWGGMGLALLTWLAVASARYGELTLKTLGKNEPMLAGNLVAIGSPGLIHFAFSMVWPQNYDFKTMREIELLDGASAVEPAADESEAHLEEAKAWSVRRGFGFAAVWPLLCLAA
;
A
#
# COMPACT_ATOMS: atom_id res chain seq x y z
N MET A 1 27.29 3.67 -11.73
CA MET A 1 26.65 2.95 -12.84
C MET A 1 25.25 2.59 -12.37
N LEU A 2 24.19 3.12 -12.99
CA LEU A 2 22.83 2.75 -12.60
C LEU A 2 22.55 1.33 -13.10
N SER A 3 22.24 0.41 -12.19
CA SER A 3 21.84 -0.96 -12.54
C SER A 3 20.47 -0.91 -13.22
N GLU A 4 20.37 -1.38 -14.46
CA GLU A 4 19.11 -1.41 -15.22
C GLU A 4 18.00 -2.13 -14.43
N GLY A 5 18.33 -3.29 -13.83
CA GLY A 5 17.41 -4.04 -12.99
C GLY A 5 16.99 -3.30 -11.71
N GLY A 6 17.89 -2.50 -11.12
CA GLY A 6 17.59 -1.67 -9.96
C GLY A 6 16.61 -0.53 -10.27
N VAL A 7 16.75 0.08 -11.45
CA VAL A 7 15.81 1.12 -11.92
C VAL A 7 14.45 0.51 -12.21
N MET A 8 14.38 -0.66 -12.88
CA MET A 8 13.11 -1.35 -13.12
C MET A 8 12.41 -1.72 -11.80
N PHE A 9 13.15 -2.32 -10.86
CA PHE A 9 12.63 -2.65 -9.54
C PHE A 9 12.14 -1.39 -8.81
N GLY A 10 12.91 -0.29 -8.84
CA GLY A 10 12.52 0.98 -8.22
C GLY A 10 11.19 1.52 -8.76
N ILE A 11 10.96 1.46 -10.07
CA ILE A 11 9.70 1.89 -10.68
C ILE A 11 8.55 0.97 -10.26
N ILE A 12 8.73 -0.35 -10.33
CA ILE A 12 7.72 -1.32 -9.89
C ILE A 12 7.35 -1.06 -8.42
N ASN A 13 8.37 -0.87 -7.58
CA ASN A 13 8.23 -0.65 -6.16
C ASN A 13 7.44 0.64 -5.85
N ILE A 14 7.70 1.73 -6.58
CA ILE A 14 6.92 2.97 -6.44
C ILE A 14 5.45 2.72 -6.76
N ILE A 15 5.16 2.05 -7.88
CA ILE A 15 3.78 1.79 -8.33
C ILE A 15 3.05 0.88 -7.32
N GLY A 16 3.69 -0.21 -6.90
CA GLY A 16 3.16 -1.12 -5.89
C GLY A 16 2.83 -0.41 -4.58
N ASN A 17 3.74 0.42 -4.06
CA ASN A 17 3.51 1.14 -2.81
C ASN A 17 2.46 2.25 -2.93
N PHE A 18 2.29 2.88 -4.09
CA PHE A 18 1.12 3.75 -4.29
C PHE A 18 -0.17 2.96 -4.17
N GLY A 19 -0.22 1.77 -4.77
CA GLY A 19 -1.33 0.83 -4.63
C GLY A 19 -1.63 0.53 -3.16
N THR A 20 -0.63 0.13 -2.38
CA THR A 20 -0.83 -0.19 -0.96
C THR A 20 -1.32 0.99 -0.17
N VAL A 21 -0.71 2.17 -0.30
CA VAL A 21 -1.10 3.32 0.52
C VAL A 21 -2.48 3.85 0.15
N PHE A 22 -2.79 3.97 -1.14
CA PHE A 22 -4.08 4.53 -1.58
C PHE A 22 -5.25 3.56 -1.44
N CYS A 23 -5.01 2.25 -1.61
CA CYS A 23 -6.08 1.26 -1.57
C CYS A 23 -6.24 0.62 -0.19
N ASP A 24 -5.31 0.83 0.73
CA ASP A 24 -5.38 0.30 2.08
C ASP A 24 -6.21 1.19 3.00
N ASN A 25 -7.31 0.62 3.48
CA ASN A 25 -8.22 1.27 4.40
C ASN A 25 -7.63 1.52 5.80
N ALA A 26 -6.60 0.78 6.25
CA ALA A 26 -5.90 1.08 7.50
C ALA A 26 -5.23 2.46 7.48
N ASN A 27 -4.63 2.81 6.34
CA ASN A 27 -4.04 4.14 6.11
C ASN A 27 -5.11 5.25 6.16
N TRP A 28 -6.27 5.03 5.52
CA TRP A 28 -7.38 5.98 5.54
C TRP A 28 -7.97 6.18 6.94
N GLN A 29 -8.18 5.09 7.69
CA GLN A 29 -8.67 5.17 9.07
C GLN A 29 -7.71 5.96 9.96
N SER A 30 -6.41 5.72 9.81
CA SER A 30 -5.37 6.45 10.55
C SER A 30 -5.37 7.93 10.18
N ALA A 31 -5.58 8.26 8.90
CA ALA A 31 -5.69 9.65 8.43
C ALA A 31 -6.91 10.37 9.04
N ILE A 32 -8.07 9.71 9.05
CA ILE A 32 -9.33 10.27 9.57
C ILE A 32 -9.27 10.43 11.10
N ALA A 33 -8.60 9.51 11.79
CA ALA A 33 -8.41 9.59 13.25
C ALA A 33 -7.40 10.67 13.67
N ALA A 34 -6.54 11.13 12.76
CA ALA A 34 -5.56 12.17 13.03
C ALA A 34 -6.17 13.58 12.93
N LYS A 35 -5.68 14.50 13.77
CA LYS A 35 -6.05 15.92 13.66
C LYS A 35 -5.62 16.48 12.30
N PRO A 36 -6.49 17.19 11.55
CA PRO A 36 -6.15 17.73 10.23
C PRO A 36 -4.88 18.60 10.22
N THR A 37 -4.68 19.39 11.28
CA THR A 37 -3.53 20.31 11.46
C THR A 37 -2.20 19.59 11.67
N SER A 38 -2.23 18.32 12.08
CA SER A 38 -1.03 17.53 12.38
C SER A 38 -0.81 16.39 11.39
N ALA A 39 -1.87 15.92 10.72
CA ALA A 39 -1.82 14.80 9.79
C ALA A 39 -0.75 14.99 8.71
N HIS A 40 -0.74 16.13 8.02
CA HIS A 40 0.19 16.39 6.92
C HIS A 40 1.68 16.38 7.34
N LYS A 41 2.00 16.91 8.53
CA LYS A 41 3.37 16.85 9.08
C LYS A 41 3.72 15.44 9.56
N GLY A 42 2.76 14.75 10.17
CA GLY A 42 2.91 13.37 10.63
C GLY A 42 3.20 12.40 9.50
N TYR A 43 2.45 12.47 8.40
CA TYR A 43 2.68 11.63 7.21
C TYR A 43 4.04 11.88 6.57
N LEU A 44 4.49 13.13 6.45
CA LEU A 44 5.83 13.42 5.92
C LEU A 44 6.94 12.95 6.85
N LEU A 45 6.80 13.18 8.17
CA LEU A 45 7.78 12.69 9.14
C LEU A 45 7.83 11.15 9.14
N GLY A 46 6.68 10.49 9.06
CA GLY A 46 6.57 9.04 8.93
C GLY A 46 7.26 8.53 7.65
N GLY A 47 7.06 9.20 6.52
CA GLY A 47 7.74 8.88 5.26
C GLY A 47 9.27 9.01 5.35
N VAL A 48 9.77 10.06 6.01
CA VAL A 48 11.22 10.24 6.24
C VAL A 48 11.75 9.19 7.22
N ALA A 49 11.02 8.91 8.30
CA ALA A 49 11.40 7.91 9.30
C ALA A 49 11.41 6.50 8.71
N TRP A 50 10.59 6.22 7.69
CA TRP A 50 10.58 4.95 6.99
C TRP A 50 11.94 4.63 6.35
N PHE A 51 12.73 5.63 5.96
CA PHE A 51 14.10 5.45 5.43
C PHE A 51 15.02 4.71 6.40
N ALA A 52 14.78 4.86 7.71
CA ALA A 52 15.59 4.19 8.71
C ALA A 52 15.56 2.67 8.52
N ILE A 53 14.44 2.07 8.11
CA ILE A 53 14.32 0.62 7.99
C ILE A 53 15.18 0.05 6.85
N PRO A 54 14.99 0.41 5.57
CA PRO A 54 15.79 -0.15 4.48
C PRO A 54 17.26 0.26 4.56
N PHE A 55 17.57 1.46 5.07
CA PHE A 55 18.96 1.92 5.16
C PHE A 55 19.69 1.30 6.37
N THR A 56 19.11 1.35 7.57
CA THR A 56 19.80 0.89 8.77
C THR A 56 19.69 -0.60 9.00
N LEU A 57 18.64 -1.26 8.51
CA LEU A 57 18.45 -2.70 8.70
C LEU A 57 18.83 -3.49 7.44
N ALA A 58 18.18 -3.24 6.31
CA ALA A 58 18.38 -4.06 5.11
C ALA A 58 19.76 -3.82 4.47
N THR A 59 20.15 -2.56 4.26
CA THR A 59 21.43 -2.22 3.61
C THR A 59 22.61 -2.57 4.51
N SER A 60 22.57 -2.20 5.79
CA SER A 60 23.68 -2.48 6.70
C SER A 60 23.91 -3.99 6.91
N LEU A 61 22.84 -4.77 7.13
CA LEU A 61 22.96 -6.21 7.33
C LEU A 61 23.25 -6.92 6.01
N GLY A 62 22.69 -6.47 4.90
CA GLY A 62 23.02 -6.98 3.57
C GLY A 62 24.50 -6.80 3.22
N LEU A 63 25.05 -5.61 3.42
CA LEU A 63 26.48 -5.34 3.22
C LEU A 63 27.34 -6.11 4.22
N CYS A 64 26.88 -6.29 5.45
CA CYS A 64 27.57 -7.10 6.46
C CYS A 64 27.62 -8.58 6.06
N ALA A 65 26.54 -9.14 5.50
CA ALA A 65 26.55 -10.51 4.98
C ALA A 65 27.59 -10.69 3.87
N VAL A 66 27.69 -9.72 2.96
CA VAL A 66 28.67 -9.73 1.86
C VAL A 66 30.10 -9.57 2.39
N SER A 67 30.33 -8.65 3.33
CA SER A 67 31.68 -8.39 3.87
C SER A 67 32.20 -9.55 4.70
N LEU A 68 31.31 -10.24 5.44
CA LEU A 68 31.63 -11.43 6.21
C LEU A 68 31.66 -12.71 5.37
N GLN A 69 31.32 -12.63 4.08
CA GLN A 69 31.22 -13.77 3.16
C GLN A 69 30.40 -14.93 3.74
N LEU A 70 29.27 -14.60 4.38
CA LEU A 70 28.40 -15.62 4.96
C LEU A 70 27.91 -16.56 3.83
N PRO A 71 27.90 -17.89 4.05
CA PRO A 71 27.51 -18.87 3.04
C PRO A 71 25.99 -18.90 2.86
N ILE A 72 25.41 -17.77 2.45
CA ILE A 72 23.98 -17.58 2.20
C ILE A 72 23.71 -17.87 0.73
N THR A 73 22.86 -18.86 0.46
CA THR A 73 22.44 -19.19 -0.90
C THR A 73 21.49 -18.13 -1.46
N ALA A 74 21.39 -18.05 -2.79
CA ALA A 74 20.42 -17.17 -3.43
C ALA A 74 18.97 -17.47 -3.00
N ALA A 75 18.64 -18.73 -2.72
CA ALA A 75 17.33 -19.14 -2.24
C ALA A 75 17.06 -18.62 -0.82
N GLU A 76 18.02 -18.73 0.10
CA GLU A 76 17.90 -18.18 1.46
C GLU A 76 17.81 -16.65 1.46
N ALA A 77 18.55 -16.00 0.56
CA ALA A 77 18.45 -14.55 0.38
C ALA A 77 17.07 -14.13 -0.11
N SER A 78 16.53 -14.83 -1.12
CA SER A 78 15.18 -14.59 -1.67
C SER A 78 14.07 -14.93 -0.66
N ALA A 79 14.36 -15.81 0.31
CA ALA A 79 13.47 -16.10 1.44
C ALA A 79 13.55 -15.06 2.58
N GLY A 80 14.36 -14.00 2.43
CA GLY A 80 14.50 -12.94 3.42
C GLY A 80 15.34 -13.32 4.65
N LEU A 81 16.19 -14.35 4.56
CA LEU A 81 16.96 -14.87 5.70
C LEU A 81 18.28 -14.14 5.95
N VAL A 82 18.63 -13.14 5.14
CA VAL A 82 19.89 -12.39 5.28
C VAL A 82 19.99 -11.67 6.64
N PRO A 83 19.01 -10.84 7.08
CA PRO A 83 19.12 -10.17 8.38
C PRO A 83 19.21 -11.15 9.57
N PRO A 84 18.38 -12.22 9.66
CA PRO A 84 18.55 -13.25 10.68
C PRO A 84 19.90 -13.96 10.68
N ALA A 85 20.46 -14.28 9.50
CA ALA A 85 21.76 -14.94 9.39
C ALA A 85 22.89 -14.07 9.94
N VAL A 86 22.89 -12.77 9.59
CA VAL A 86 23.89 -11.81 10.07
C VAL A 86 23.75 -11.58 11.57
N ALA A 87 22.53 -11.37 12.07
CA ALA A 87 22.29 -11.18 13.50
C ALA A 87 22.77 -12.40 14.32
N THR A 88 22.52 -13.60 13.82
CA THR A 88 22.96 -14.85 14.44
C THR A 88 24.49 -14.98 14.41
N HIS A 89 25.14 -14.57 13.32
CA HIS A 89 26.59 -14.59 13.23
C HIS A 89 27.25 -13.60 14.21
N LEU A 90 26.71 -12.38 14.33
CA LEU A 90 27.29 -11.32 15.15
C LEU A 90 27.02 -11.51 16.66
N PHE A 91 25.80 -11.90 17.03
CA PHE A 91 25.35 -11.94 18.43
C PHE A 91 25.01 -13.35 18.92
N GLY A 92 25.30 -14.38 18.13
CA GLY A 92 24.95 -15.76 18.44
C GLY A 92 23.43 -15.93 18.63
N LYS A 93 23.05 -16.77 19.61
CA LYS A 93 21.64 -17.05 19.92
C LYS A 93 20.84 -15.79 20.29
N ALA A 94 21.49 -14.80 20.91
CA ALA A 94 20.82 -13.56 21.30
C ALA A 94 20.34 -12.78 20.07
N GLY A 95 21.15 -12.75 19.00
CA GLY A 95 20.77 -12.11 17.73
C GLY A 95 19.57 -12.76 17.06
N SER A 96 19.51 -14.09 17.06
CA SER A 96 18.34 -14.82 16.53
C SER A 96 17.07 -14.48 17.33
N VAL A 97 17.15 -14.41 18.66
CA VAL A 97 16.01 -14.05 19.52
C VAL A 97 15.55 -12.60 19.25
N MET A 98 16.49 -11.66 19.13
CA MET A 98 16.16 -10.27 18.79
C MET A 98 15.42 -10.17 17.46
N MET A 99 15.89 -10.86 16.42
CA MET A 99 15.26 -10.87 15.11
C MET A 99 13.85 -11.49 15.15
N THR A 100 13.67 -12.58 15.90
CA THR A 100 12.36 -13.21 16.09
C THR A 100 11.38 -12.27 16.79
N ILE A 101 11.80 -11.60 17.87
CA ILE A 101 10.95 -10.65 18.60
C ILE A 101 10.59 -9.45 17.70
N MET A 102 11.57 -8.90 16.99
CA MET A 102 11.34 -7.79 16.07
C MET A 102 10.34 -8.17 14.97
N LEU A 103 10.51 -9.33 14.34
CA LEU A 103 9.61 -9.83 13.31
C LEU A 103 8.21 -10.09 13.86
N PHE A 104 8.11 -10.69 15.05
CA PHE A 104 6.83 -10.93 15.73
C PHE A 104 6.07 -9.63 15.99
N ASN A 105 6.75 -8.61 16.50
CA ASN A 105 6.16 -7.29 16.75
C ASN A 105 5.72 -6.61 15.44
N ALA A 106 6.54 -6.67 14.39
CA ALA A 106 6.22 -6.10 13.09
C ALA A 106 4.96 -6.74 12.46
N ILE A 107 4.88 -8.07 12.47
CA ILE A 107 3.73 -8.81 11.92
C ILE A 107 2.48 -8.57 12.77
N THR A 108 2.58 -8.61 14.10
CA THR A 108 1.41 -8.42 14.98
C THR A 108 0.86 -7.00 14.88
N SER A 109 1.73 -5.98 14.81
CA SER A 109 1.32 -4.58 14.64
C SER A 109 0.59 -4.35 13.31
N THR A 110 1.12 -4.89 12.21
CA THR A 110 0.52 -4.76 10.88
C THR A 110 -0.79 -5.56 10.81
N GLY A 111 -0.78 -6.81 11.28
CA GLY A 111 -1.95 -7.69 11.28
C GLY A 111 -3.13 -7.14 12.10
N SER A 112 -2.87 -6.45 13.21
CA SER A 112 -3.92 -5.76 13.97
C SER A 112 -4.57 -4.64 13.16
N SER A 113 -3.79 -3.85 12.43
CA SER A 113 -4.28 -2.73 11.63
C SER A 113 -5.10 -3.22 10.44
N GLU A 114 -4.61 -4.24 9.73
CA GLU A 114 -5.31 -4.89 8.61
C GLU A 114 -6.61 -5.58 9.04
N GLY A 115 -6.60 -6.24 10.21
CA GLY A 115 -7.81 -6.84 10.78
C GLY A 115 -8.91 -5.81 11.02
N LEU A 116 -8.56 -4.64 11.56
CA LEU A 116 -9.49 -3.53 11.74
C LEU A 116 -9.93 -2.92 10.41
N ALA A 117 -9.03 -2.81 9.43
CA ALA A 117 -9.33 -2.31 8.11
C ALA A 117 -10.41 -3.16 7.42
N VAL A 118 -10.21 -4.47 7.33
CA VAL A 118 -11.17 -5.40 6.72
C VAL A 118 -12.48 -5.45 7.50
N SER A 119 -12.39 -5.46 8.83
CA SER A 119 -13.58 -5.42 9.69
C SER A 119 -14.45 -4.21 9.41
N SER A 120 -13.87 -3.03 9.19
CA SER A 120 -14.64 -1.82 8.92
C SER A 120 -15.34 -1.85 7.55
N VAL A 121 -14.73 -2.48 6.54
CA VAL A 121 -15.35 -2.64 5.22
C VAL A 121 -16.58 -3.53 5.33
N VAL A 122 -16.47 -4.66 6.03
CA VAL A 122 -17.61 -5.54 6.28
C VAL A 122 -18.67 -4.85 7.13
N TYR A 123 -18.26 -4.05 8.11
CA TYR A 123 -19.17 -3.20 8.89
C TYR A 123 -19.96 -2.24 7.98
N ASN A 124 -19.29 -1.52 7.07
CA ASN A 124 -19.95 -0.59 6.16
C ASN A 124 -20.99 -1.31 5.29
N ILE A 125 -20.65 -2.47 4.73
CA ILE A 125 -21.58 -3.28 3.93
C ILE A 125 -22.77 -3.75 4.79
N TYR A 126 -22.49 -4.26 5.98
CA TYR A 126 -23.52 -4.80 6.88
C TYR A 126 -24.49 -3.72 7.35
N LYS A 127 -23.98 -2.57 7.79
CA LYS A 127 -24.78 -1.45 8.28
C LYS A 127 -25.57 -0.80 7.14
N THR A 128 -24.97 -0.57 5.97
CA THR A 128 -25.66 0.12 4.88
C THR A 128 -26.73 -0.77 4.20
N TYR A 129 -26.43 -2.06 3.97
CA TYR A 129 -27.28 -2.89 3.10
C TYR A 129 -28.02 -4.02 3.81
N ILE A 130 -27.52 -4.54 4.93
CA ILE A 130 -28.08 -5.74 5.58
C ILE A 130 -28.95 -5.37 6.78
N ASN A 131 -28.42 -4.55 7.70
CA ASN A 131 -29.13 -4.13 8.89
C ASN A 131 -28.78 -2.67 9.28
N PRO A 132 -29.50 -1.68 8.70
CA PRO A 132 -29.34 -0.26 9.02
C PRO A 132 -29.56 0.08 10.50
N LYS A 133 -30.33 -0.74 11.22
CA LYS A 133 -30.64 -0.54 12.64
C LYS A 133 -29.74 -1.36 13.57
N ALA A 134 -28.63 -1.92 13.07
CA ALA A 134 -27.69 -2.68 13.88
C ALA A 134 -27.15 -1.83 15.05
N SER A 135 -27.21 -2.39 16.26
CA SER A 135 -26.67 -1.76 17.47
C SER A 135 -25.14 -1.84 17.53
N GLY A 136 -24.50 -0.91 18.26
CA GLY A 136 -23.04 -0.93 18.45
C GLY A 136 -22.50 -2.27 18.98
N ARG A 137 -23.23 -2.94 19.87
CA ARG A 137 -22.85 -4.27 20.38
C ARG A 137 -22.84 -5.36 19.30
N GLN A 138 -23.82 -5.34 18.39
CA GLN A 138 -23.88 -6.29 17.27
C GLN A 138 -22.73 -6.04 16.29
N ILE A 139 -22.44 -4.76 16.01
CA ILE A 139 -21.33 -4.35 15.15
C ILE A 139 -20.00 -4.83 15.74
N LEU A 140 -19.75 -4.60 17.03
CA LEU A 140 -18.51 -5.05 17.68
C LEU A 140 -18.33 -6.57 17.66
N LEU A 141 -19.43 -7.33 17.79
CA LEU A 141 -19.37 -8.78 17.70
C LEU A 141 -19.08 -9.25 16.28
N LEU A 142 -19.73 -8.65 15.27
CA LEU A 142 -19.45 -8.92 13.86
C LEU A 142 -17.98 -8.63 13.55
N SER A 143 -17.46 -7.48 13.98
CA SER A 143 -16.06 -7.10 13.77
C SER A 143 -15.08 -8.15 14.30
N LYS A 144 -15.29 -8.64 15.52
CA LYS A 144 -14.45 -9.69 16.13
C LYS A 144 -14.48 -10.99 15.33
N VAL A 145 -15.66 -11.39 14.87
CA VAL A 145 -15.82 -12.61 14.05
C VAL A 145 -15.09 -12.45 12.71
N VAL A 146 -15.26 -11.31 12.03
CA VAL A 146 -14.60 -11.01 10.76
C VAL A 146 -13.08 -11.05 10.91
N ILE A 147 -12.53 -10.45 11.96
CA ILE A 147 -11.08 -10.44 12.22
C ILE A 147 -10.52 -11.86 12.34
N VAL A 148 -11.18 -12.72 13.12
CA VAL A 148 -10.73 -14.11 13.32
C VAL A 148 -10.83 -14.92 12.03
N LEU A 149 -11.94 -14.80 11.30
CA LEU A 149 -12.14 -15.52 10.04
C LEU A 149 -11.15 -15.04 8.96
N PHE A 150 -10.96 -13.72 8.85
CA PHE A 150 -10.03 -13.13 7.90
C PHE A 150 -8.59 -13.55 8.21
N GLY A 151 -8.14 -13.42 9.47
CA GLY A 151 -6.81 -13.85 9.90
C GLY A 151 -6.56 -15.34 9.63
N GLY A 152 -7.53 -16.21 9.93
CA GLY A 152 -7.46 -17.63 9.59
C GLY A 152 -7.37 -17.88 8.09
N SER A 153 -8.17 -17.18 7.29
CA SER A 153 -8.16 -17.31 5.82
C SER A 153 -6.85 -16.84 5.19
N MET A 154 -6.24 -15.76 5.71
CA MET A 154 -4.95 -15.26 5.25
C MET A 154 -3.81 -16.21 5.62
N GLY A 155 -3.87 -16.84 6.80
CA GLY A 155 -2.94 -17.90 7.18
C GLY A 155 -3.03 -19.10 6.21
N ALA A 156 -4.24 -19.53 5.88
CA ALA A 156 -4.46 -20.61 4.91
C ALA A 156 -3.97 -20.23 3.50
N LEU A 157 -4.22 -18.99 3.06
CA LEU A 157 -3.73 -18.47 1.78
C LEU A 157 -2.19 -18.42 1.77
N ALA A 158 -1.55 -17.94 2.82
CA ALA A 158 -0.09 -17.88 2.93
C ALA A 158 0.56 -19.26 2.81
N VAL A 159 -0.01 -20.27 3.49
CA VAL A 159 0.44 -21.67 3.36
C VAL A 159 0.23 -22.19 1.94
N GLY A 160 -0.91 -21.87 1.32
CA GLY A 160 -1.21 -22.23 -0.06
C GLY A 160 -0.21 -21.63 -1.06
N LEU A 161 0.06 -20.33 -0.97
CA LEU A 161 1.03 -19.64 -1.82
C LEU A 161 2.44 -20.19 -1.63
N ASN A 162 2.84 -20.47 -0.38
CA ASN A 162 4.12 -21.10 -0.08
C ASN A 162 4.22 -22.51 -0.70
N GLY A 163 3.16 -23.31 -0.62
CA GLY A 163 3.08 -24.63 -1.23
C GLY A 163 3.12 -24.61 -2.77
N LEU A 164 2.71 -23.51 -3.40
CA LEU A 164 2.83 -23.29 -4.85
C LEU A 164 4.24 -22.84 -5.28
N GLY A 165 5.16 -22.64 -4.34
CA GLY A 165 6.52 -22.16 -4.61
C GLY A 165 6.57 -20.68 -4.99
N LEU A 166 5.56 -19.89 -4.61
CA LEU A 166 5.60 -18.44 -4.76
C LEU A 166 6.45 -17.82 -3.65
N ASP A 167 7.50 -17.16 -4.07
CA ASP A 167 8.43 -16.39 -3.25
C ASP A 167 7.87 -14.99 -2.93
N LEU A 168 8.37 -14.40 -1.84
CA LEU A 168 7.91 -13.11 -1.32
C LEU A 168 8.06 -11.99 -2.34
N ASP A 169 9.18 -11.99 -3.07
CA ASP A 169 9.46 -11.01 -4.11
C ASP A 169 8.42 -11.06 -5.23
N PHE A 170 8.00 -12.26 -5.64
CA PHE A 170 6.98 -12.40 -6.68
C PHE A 170 5.65 -11.78 -6.25
N VAL A 171 5.18 -12.13 -5.05
CA VAL A 171 3.91 -11.61 -4.51
C VAL A 171 3.99 -10.08 -4.34
N TYR A 172 5.15 -9.58 -3.89
CA TYR A 172 5.41 -8.16 -3.73
C TYR A 172 5.32 -7.38 -5.05
N LEU A 173 5.92 -7.88 -6.13
CA LEU A 173 5.88 -7.22 -7.43
C LEU A 173 4.50 -7.35 -8.12
N LEU A 174 3.83 -8.48 -7.92
CA LEU A 174 2.49 -8.75 -8.45
C LEU A 174 1.44 -7.79 -7.86
N MET A 175 1.60 -7.41 -6.59
CA MET A 175 0.70 -6.52 -5.89
C MET A 175 0.35 -5.28 -6.72
N GLY A 176 1.33 -4.55 -7.24
CA GLY A 176 1.06 -3.31 -7.99
C GLY A 176 0.30 -3.54 -9.31
N ILE A 177 0.39 -4.73 -9.91
CA ILE A 177 -0.46 -5.11 -11.06
C ILE A 177 -1.92 -5.27 -10.64
N LEU A 178 -2.16 -5.85 -9.46
CA LEU A 178 -3.50 -6.16 -8.96
C LEU A 178 -4.22 -4.92 -8.40
N ILE A 179 -3.52 -4.07 -7.64
CA ILE A 179 -4.15 -2.96 -6.90
C ILE A 179 -3.77 -1.58 -7.42
N GLY A 180 -2.70 -1.45 -8.22
CA GLY A 180 -2.23 -0.15 -8.71
C GLY A 180 -3.24 0.61 -9.56
N SER A 181 -4.22 -0.10 -10.15
CA SER A 181 -5.20 0.52 -11.03
C SER A 181 -6.25 1.38 -10.34
N ALA A 182 -6.44 1.22 -9.03
CA ALA A 182 -7.37 2.02 -8.26
C ALA A 182 -6.77 3.35 -7.79
N VAL A 183 -5.45 3.53 -7.86
CA VAL A 183 -4.74 4.72 -7.33
C VAL A 183 -5.22 6.02 -7.97
N ILE A 184 -5.11 6.14 -9.30
CA ILE A 184 -5.49 7.37 -10.01
C ILE A 184 -7.01 7.65 -9.89
N PRO A 185 -7.90 6.65 -10.06
CA PRO A 185 -9.33 6.84 -9.83
C PRO A 185 -9.64 7.38 -8.43
N LEU A 186 -9.04 6.81 -7.38
CA LEU A 186 -9.22 7.28 -5.99
C LEU A 186 -8.72 8.72 -5.83
N TRP A 187 -7.51 9.02 -6.31
CA TRP A 187 -6.97 10.38 -6.27
C TRP A 187 -7.92 11.41 -6.94
N ASN A 188 -8.40 11.08 -8.14
CA ASN A 188 -9.32 11.93 -8.89
C ASN A 188 -10.65 12.13 -8.15
N MET A 189 -11.21 11.09 -7.54
CA MET A 189 -12.47 11.21 -6.78
C MET A 189 -12.35 12.15 -5.56
N LEU A 190 -11.14 12.37 -5.05
CA LEU A 190 -10.89 13.23 -3.88
C LEU A 190 -10.50 14.66 -4.27
N MET A 191 -9.86 14.83 -5.42
CA MET A 191 -9.25 16.11 -5.80
C MET A 191 -9.93 16.79 -6.98
N TRP A 192 -10.68 16.05 -7.80
CA TRP A 192 -11.25 16.54 -9.04
C TRP A 192 -12.78 16.59 -8.97
N PRO A 193 -13.40 17.77 -8.86
CA PRO A 193 -14.85 17.90 -8.73
C PRO A 193 -15.63 17.25 -9.89
N LYS A 194 -15.05 17.17 -11.08
CA LYS A 194 -15.72 16.60 -12.26
C LYS A 194 -15.56 15.09 -12.38
N ALA A 195 -14.78 14.46 -11.50
CA ALA A 195 -14.53 13.03 -11.55
C ALA A 195 -15.84 12.24 -11.51
N ASN A 196 -16.01 11.33 -12.47
CA ASN A 196 -17.19 10.50 -12.59
C ASN A 196 -17.01 9.18 -11.81
N ALA A 197 -17.95 8.83 -10.95
CA ALA A 197 -17.93 7.62 -10.12
C ALA A 197 -17.99 6.33 -10.94
N THR A 198 -18.85 6.26 -11.96
CA THR A 198 -18.94 5.10 -12.85
C THR A 198 -17.64 4.92 -13.65
N GLY A 199 -17.07 6.03 -14.12
CA GLY A 199 -15.77 6.08 -14.77
C GLY A 199 -14.63 5.64 -13.85
N ALA A 200 -14.68 5.97 -12.56
CA ALA A 200 -13.69 5.54 -11.58
C ALA A 200 -13.72 4.01 -11.41
N VAL A 201 -14.92 3.42 -11.27
CA VAL A 201 -15.10 1.96 -11.16
C VAL A 201 -14.65 1.26 -12.45
N ALA A 202 -15.09 1.75 -13.62
CA ALA A 202 -14.69 1.20 -14.91
C ALA A 202 -13.19 1.29 -15.15
N ALA A 203 -12.56 2.40 -14.75
CA ALA A 203 -11.12 2.59 -14.83
C ALA A 203 -10.36 1.63 -13.92
N ALA A 204 -10.77 1.46 -12.66
CA ALA A 204 -10.09 0.56 -11.73
C ALA A 204 -10.09 -0.90 -12.23
N TRP A 205 -11.27 -1.43 -12.59
CA TRP A 205 -11.39 -2.81 -13.09
C TRP A 205 -10.82 -2.99 -14.50
N GLY A 206 -11.11 -2.05 -15.40
CA GLY A 206 -10.59 -2.07 -16.77
C GLY A 206 -9.07 -1.96 -16.81
N GLY A 207 -8.49 -1.06 -16.01
CA GLY A 207 -7.04 -0.90 -15.86
C GLY A 207 -6.36 -2.14 -15.29
N MET A 208 -6.97 -2.79 -14.28
CA MET A 208 -6.45 -4.07 -13.76
C MET A 208 -6.47 -5.16 -14.84
N GLY A 209 -7.55 -5.25 -15.62
CA GLY A 209 -7.65 -6.19 -16.74
C GLY A 209 -6.56 -5.95 -17.79
N LEU A 210 -6.34 -4.70 -18.19
CA LEU A 210 -5.26 -4.32 -19.12
C LEU A 210 -3.86 -4.62 -18.55
N ALA A 211 -3.66 -4.40 -17.26
CA ALA A 211 -2.40 -4.68 -16.57
C ALA A 211 -2.08 -6.18 -16.56
N LEU A 212 -3.06 -7.02 -16.20
CA LEU A 212 -2.93 -8.48 -16.22
C LEU A 212 -2.67 -9.00 -17.63
N LEU A 213 -3.42 -8.51 -18.62
CA LEU A 213 -3.21 -8.88 -20.03
C LEU A 213 -1.80 -8.49 -20.50
N THR A 214 -1.33 -7.29 -20.15
CA THR A 214 0.00 -6.82 -20.53
C THR A 214 1.09 -7.65 -19.86
N TRP A 215 0.95 -7.95 -18.57
CA TRP A 215 1.90 -8.77 -17.83
C TRP A 215 2.07 -10.15 -18.46
N LEU A 216 0.96 -10.84 -18.74
CA LEU A 216 0.95 -12.14 -19.41
C LEU A 216 1.49 -12.06 -20.85
N ALA A 217 1.05 -11.05 -21.61
CA ALA A 217 1.48 -10.88 -23.00
C ALA A 217 2.98 -10.60 -23.13
N VAL A 218 3.55 -9.77 -22.25
CA VAL A 218 4.98 -9.46 -22.26
C VAL A 218 5.80 -10.67 -21.83
N ALA A 219 5.37 -11.42 -20.81
CA ALA A 219 6.03 -12.66 -20.42
C ALA A 219 6.06 -13.68 -21.57
N SER A 220 4.92 -13.87 -22.25
CA SER A 220 4.82 -14.77 -23.40
C SER A 220 5.66 -14.29 -24.59
N ALA A 221 5.60 -13.01 -24.94
CA ALA A 221 6.31 -12.46 -26.09
C ALA A 221 7.84 -12.43 -25.89
N ARG A 222 8.33 -12.21 -24.66
CA ARG A 222 9.77 -12.12 -24.37
C ARG A 222 10.42 -13.48 -24.13
N TYR A 223 9.70 -14.43 -23.53
CA TYR A 223 10.29 -15.69 -23.06
C TYR A 223 9.66 -16.93 -23.67
N GLY A 224 8.59 -16.82 -24.45
CA GLY A 224 7.94 -17.93 -25.15
C GLY A 224 7.12 -18.87 -24.27
N GLU A 225 7.15 -18.71 -22.95
CA GLU A 225 6.45 -19.55 -21.98
C GLU A 225 5.91 -18.74 -20.79
N LEU A 226 4.81 -19.24 -20.20
CA LEU A 226 4.20 -18.67 -19.00
C LEU A 226 4.48 -19.60 -17.81
N THR A 227 5.58 -19.33 -17.11
CA THR A 227 5.98 -20.04 -15.89
C THR A 227 6.15 -19.03 -14.76
N LEU A 228 6.15 -19.49 -13.51
CA LEU A 228 6.41 -18.62 -12.35
C LEU A 228 7.72 -17.83 -12.52
N LYS A 229 8.73 -18.48 -13.09
CA LYS A 229 10.03 -17.87 -13.37
C LYS A 229 9.95 -16.78 -14.44
N THR A 230 9.19 -16.96 -15.53
CA THR A 230 9.08 -15.93 -16.57
C THR A 230 8.20 -14.78 -16.12
N LEU A 231 7.14 -15.07 -15.39
CA LEU A 231 6.22 -14.07 -14.82
C LEU A 231 6.86 -13.21 -13.74
N GLY A 232 7.77 -13.78 -12.95
CA GLY A 232 8.50 -13.10 -11.87
C GLY A 232 9.66 -12.22 -12.32
N LYS A 233 9.96 -12.16 -13.62
CA LYS A 233 11.02 -11.27 -14.14
C LYS A 233 10.59 -9.80 -14.08
N ASN A 234 11.59 -8.93 -13.96
CA ASN A 234 11.36 -7.49 -13.85
C ASN A 234 10.68 -6.90 -15.09
N GLU A 235 10.96 -7.39 -16.29
CA GLU A 235 10.44 -6.80 -17.52
C GLU A 235 8.91 -7.00 -17.68
N PRO A 236 8.34 -8.21 -17.51
CA PRO A 236 6.89 -8.37 -17.45
C PRO A 236 6.25 -7.64 -16.28
N MET A 237 6.85 -7.72 -15.08
CA MET A 237 6.33 -7.06 -13.88
C MET A 237 6.27 -5.54 -14.07
N LEU A 238 7.30 -4.94 -14.63
CA LEU A 238 7.36 -3.52 -14.95
C LEU A 238 6.27 -3.12 -15.95
N ALA A 239 6.11 -3.88 -17.03
CA ALA A 239 5.10 -3.58 -18.04
C ALA A 239 3.68 -3.65 -17.47
N GLY A 240 3.38 -4.69 -16.68
CA GLY A 240 2.11 -4.83 -15.98
C GLY A 240 1.84 -3.67 -15.03
N ASN A 241 2.82 -3.33 -14.18
CA ASN A 241 2.71 -2.23 -13.21
C ASN A 241 2.52 -0.86 -13.89
N LEU A 242 3.26 -0.57 -14.96
CA LEU A 242 3.12 0.68 -15.71
C LEU A 242 1.73 0.82 -16.33
N VAL A 243 1.18 -0.25 -16.89
CA VAL A 243 -0.19 -0.26 -17.42
C VAL A 243 -1.21 -0.14 -16.28
N ALA A 244 -0.95 -0.79 -15.14
CA ALA A 244 -1.81 -0.72 -13.96
C ALA A 244 -2.02 0.72 -13.51
N ILE A 245 -0.96 1.54 -13.41
CA ILE A 245 -1.11 2.94 -12.98
C ILE A 245 -1.55 3.87 -14.12
N GLY A 246 -1.04 3.68 -15.34
CA GLY A 246 -1.26 4.63 -16.44
C GLY A 246 -2.63 4.52 -17.12
N SER A 247 -3.04 3.29 -17.46
CA SER A 247 -4.29 3.06 -18.20
C SER A 247 -5.57 3.52 -17.48
N PRO A 248 -5.78 3.28 -16.16
CA PRO A 248 -6.99 3.76 -15.48
C PRO A 248 -7.06 5.29 -15.43
N GLY A 249 -5.92 5.99 -15.38
CA GLY A 249 -5.91 7.45 -15.42
C GLY A 249 -6.50 7.99 -16.72
N LEU A 250 -6.12 7.39 -17.86
CA LEU A 250 -6.67 7.74 -19.17
C LEU A 250 -8.16 7.39 -19.28
N ILE A 251 -8.55 6.19 -18.83
CA ILE A 251 -9.95 5.74 -18.85
C ILE A 251 -10.81 6.66 -17.99
N HIS A 252 -10.39 6.93 -16.76
CA HIS A 252 -11.16 7.76 -15.83
C HIS A 252 -11.25 9.21 -16.31
N PHE A 253 -10.16 9.76 -16.85
CA PHE A 253 -10.15 11.09 -17.43
C PHE A 253 -11.12 11.20 -18.60
N ALA A 254 -11.10 10.24 -19.54
CA ALA A 254 -12.02 10.22 -20.67
C ALA A 254 -13.49 10.18 -20.21
N PHE A 255 -13.84 9.26 -19.29
CA PHE A 255 -15.21 9.17 -18.75
C PHE A 255 -15.65 10.45 -18.05
N SER A 256 -14.76 11.05 -17.25
CA SER A 256 -15.07 12.26 -16.48
C SER A 256 -15.19 13.51 -17.37
N MET A 257 -14.55 13.53 -18.54
CA MET A 257 -14.71 14.58 -19.54
C MET A 257 -16.02 14.43 -20.32
N VAL A 258 -16.45 13.20 -20.61
CA VAL A 258 -17.71 12.93 -21.33
C VAL A 258 -18.94 13.09 -20.41
N TRP A 259 -18.84 12.61 -19.16
CA TRP A 259 -19.93 12.64 -18.19
C TRP A 259 -19.48 13.20 -16.82
N PRO A 260 -19.21 14.51 -16.72
CA PRO A 260 -18.74 15.11 -15.46
C PRO A 260 -19.83 15.08 -14.37
N GLN A 261 -19.46 14.76 -13.12
CA GLN A 261 -20.41 14.69 -11.99
C GLN A 261 -20.44 15.91 -11.05
N ASN A 262 -19.54 16.90 -11.21
CA ASN A 262 -19.50 18.16 -10.45
C ASN A 262 -19.83 18.01 -8.95
N TYR A 263 -19.12 17.10 -8.26
CA TYR A 263 -19.33 16.77 -6.85
C TYR A 263 -18.95 17.93 -5.92
N ASP A 264 -19.77 18.17 -4.88
CA ASP A 264 -19.49 19.15 -3.83
C ASP A 264 -18.82 18.47 -2.63
N PHE A 265 -17.54 18.76 -2.42
CA PHE A 265 -16.75 18.18 -1.33
C PHE A 265 -17.21 18.61 0.07
N LYS A 266 -18.11 19.59 0.21
CA LYS A 266 -18.66 19.98 1.52
C LYS A 266 -19.38 18.84 2.22
N THR A 267 -20.05 17.96 1.48
CA THR A 267 -20.77 16.81 2.05
C THR A 267 -19.82 15.81 2.71
N MET A 268 -18.54 15.77 2.34
CA MET A 268 -17.56 14.90 3.01
C MET A 268 -17.27 15.33 4.47
N ARG A 269 -17.69 16.53 4.88
CA ARG A 269 -17.57 17.02 6.27
C ARG A 269 -18.71 16.54 7.17
N GLU A 270 -19.78 15.98 6.60
CA GLU A 270 -20.94 15.48 7.32
C GLU A 270 -20.71 14.02 7.76
N ILE A 271 -19.82 13.81 8.73
CA ILE A 271 -19.54 12.46 9.26
C ILE A 271 -20.67 12.04 10.20
N GLU A 272 -21.45 11.03 9.81
CA GLU A 272 -22.46 10.42 10.67
C GLU A 272 -21.78 9.60 11.78
N LEU A 273 -21.85 10.08 13.01
CA LEU A 273 -21.30 9.39 14.16
C LEU A 273 -22.26 8.29 14.65
N LEU A 274 -21.69 7.16 15.07
CA LEU A 274 -22.45 6.08 15.70
C LEU A 274 -23.14 6.58 16.99
N ASP A 275 -24.36 6.09 17.21
CA ASP A 275 -25.18 6.35 18.40
C ASP A 275 -25.56 7.83 18.64
N GLY A 276 -25.60 8.65 17.58
CA GLY A 276 -26.07 10.04 17.68
C GLY A 276 -25.15 10.93 18.51
N ALA A 277 -23.89 10.53 18.68
CA ALA A 277 -22.86 11.40 19.24
C ALA A 277 -22.79 12.67 18.38
N SER A 278 -22.93 13.83 19.02
CA SER A 278 -22.76 15.11 18.35
C SER A 278 -21.30 15.25 17.91
N ALA A 279 -21.08 15.70 16.66
CA ALA A 279 -19.76 16.10 16.20
C ALA A 279 -19.17 17.07 17.22
N VAL A 280 -17.96 16.77 17.72
CA VAL A 280 -17.22 17.69 18.60
C VAL A 280 -17.01 18.97 17.80
N GLU A 281 -17.29 20.14 18.39
CA GLU A 281 -17.04 21.40 17.69
C GLU A 281 -15.57 21.45 17.26
N PRO A 282 -15.29 21.85 15.99
CA PRO A 282 -13.94 21.87 15.48
C PRO A 282 -13.09 22.80 16.36
N ALA A 283 -11.92 22.31 16.73
CA ALA A 283 -11.01 23.07 17.58
C ALA A 283 -10.54 24.35 16.84
N ALA A 284 -10.08 25.37 17.57
CA ALA A 284 -9.67 26.65 16.97
C ALA A 284 -8.57 26.51 15.88
N ASP A 285 -7.75 25.46 15.96
CA ASP A 285 -6.74 25.11 14.97
C ASP A 285 -7.32 24.45 13.71
N GLU A 286 -8.59 24.03 13.71
CA GLU A 286 -9.30 23.44 12.57
C GLU A 286 -10.11 24.47 11.76
N SER A 287 -9.85 25.77 11.97
CA SER A 287 -10.45 26.84 11.17
C SER A 287 -10.06 26.73 9.68
N GLU A 288 -10.97 27.14 8.79
CA GLU A 288 -10.79 27.07 7.33
C GLU A 288 -9.47 27.71 6.87
N ALA A 289 -9.07 28.82 7.50
CA ALA A 289 -7.83 29.52 7.21
C ALA A 289 -6.58 28.67 7.53
N HIS A 290 -6.60 27.95 8.67
CA HIS A 290 -5.51 27.07 9.06
C HIS A 290 -5.42 25.83 8.13
N LEU A 291 -6.56 25.31 7.69
CA LEU A 291 -6.61 24.19 6.75
C LEU A 291 -6.06 24.58 5.36
N GLU A 292 -6.39 25.76 4.86
CA GLU A 292 -5.82 26.26 3.60
C GLU A 292 -4.31 26.54 3.71
N GLU A 293 -3.82 27.03 4.86
CA GLU A 293 -2.37 27.15 5.10
C GLU A 293 -1.68 25.78 5.11
N ALA A 294 -2.24 24.80 5.82
CA ALA A 294 -1.73 23.44 5.86
C ALA A 294 -1.70 22.78 4.47
N LYS A 295 -2.74 23.01 3.65
CA LYS A 295 -2.81 22.55 2.27
C LYS A 295 -1.75 23.21 1.39
N ALA A 296 -1.59 24.53 1.45
CA ALA A 296 -0.57 25.26 0.71
C ALA A 296 0.85 24.79 1.08
N TRP A 297 1.09 24.55 2.38
CA TRP A 297 2.33 23.97 2.87
C TRP A 297 2.57 22.57 2.31
N SER A 298 1.54 21.73 2.31
CA SER A 298 1.61 20.33 1.85
C SER A 298 1.90 20.24 0.36
N VAL A 299 1.26 21.09 -0.47
CA VAL A 299 1.56 21.17 -1.90
C VAL A 299 3.00 21.65 -2.10
N ARG A 300 3.40 22.75 -1.47
CA ARG A 300 4.73 23.34 -1.69
C ARG A 300 5.86 22.42 -1.27
N ARG A 301 5.75 21.79 -0.10
CA ARG A 301 6.82 20.93 0.44
C ARG A 301 6.71 19.49 -0.02
N GLY A 302 5.50 18.96 -0.24
CA GLY A 302 5.27 17.61 -0.74
C GLY A 302 5.92 17.38 -2.09
N PHE A 303 5.79 18.31 -3.04
CA PHE A 303 6.49 18.23 -4.33
C PHE A 303 8.02 18.30 -4.18
N GLY A 304 8.51 19.14 -3.27
CA GLY A 304 9.93 19.22 -2.96
C GLY A 304 10.49 17.89 -2.42
N PHE A 305 9.79 17.28 -1.46
CA PHE A 305 10.17 15.96 -0.95
C PHE A 305 10.07 14.89 -2.03
N ALA A 306 8.99 14.84 -2.82
CA ALA A 306 8.81 13.86 -3.89
C ALA A 306 9.87 13.96 -5.01
N ALA A 307 10.40 15.15 -5.29
CA ALA A 307 11.43 15.36 -6.31
C ALA A 307 12.85 15.15 -5.79
N VAL A 308 13.14 15.60 -4.56
CA VAL A 308 14.46 15.44 -3.93
C VAL A 308 14.69 14.00 -3.48
N TRP A 309 13.63 13.28 -3.11
CA TRP A 309 13.70 11.92 -2.59
C TRP A 309 14.31 10.88 -3.54
N PRO A 310 13.91 10.78 -4.82
CA PRO A 310 14.57 9.90 -5.78
C PRO A 310 16.04 10.27 -5.98
N LEU A 311 16.38 11.56 -5.98
CA LEU A 311 17.75 12.03 -6.19
C LEU A 311 18.68 11.64 -5.05
N LEU A 312 18.20 11.66 -3.80
CA LEU A 312 18.97 11.20 -2.63
C LEU A 312 19.18 9.68 -2.63
N CYS A 313 18.23 8.91 -3.17
CA CYS A 313 18.34 7.46 -3.28
C CYS A 313 19.21 6.99 -4.46
N LEU A 314 19.40 7.83 -5.48
CA LEU A 314 20.25 7.53 -6.65
C LEU A 314 21.75 7.77 -6.39
N ALA A 315 22.09 8.43 -5.28
CA ALA A 315 23.47 8.78 -4.92
C ALA A 315 24.17 7.73 -4.01
N ALA A 316 23.48 6.64 -3.67
CA ALA A 316 24.00 5.50 -2.89
C ALA A 316 24.05 4.24 -3.77
#